data_AF-A0A9C7PMV0-F1
#
_entry.id   AF-A0A9C7PMV0-F1
#
_cell.length_a   1.000
_cell.length_b   1.000
_cell.length_c   1.000
_cell.angle_alpha   90.00
_cell.angle_beta   90.00
_cell.angle_gamma   90.00
#
_symmetry.space_group_name_H-M   'P 1'
#
loop_
_entity.id
_entity.type
_entity.pdbx_description
1 polymer ?
#
loop_
_entity_poly.entity_id
_entity_poly.type
_entity_poly.pdbx_seq_one_letter_code
_entity_poly.pdbx_strand_id
1 'polypeptide(L)'
;MDNPFARFGVEHLSATSMNQFRADPALGILYLVYKIREQGSPAMHRGSAVDETIGALLSDEPSMDKSSACDLATRTYDALINKTDEVYAQHTIAKERDVVIACMQRCYPIMNDWDKPLSYQQPINLSLQGIEIPIIGYIDLCYPGEVRELKTFPASGVAVSLTIMLSRSAPMQWLFDRKLVSGHRLYSTTFVQRGWNPSS
;
A
#
# COMPACT_ATOMS: atom_id res chain seq x y z
N MET A 1 -16.11 17.66 26.29
CA MET A 1 -16.87 17.07 25.16
C MET A 1 -16.61 15.58 25.24
N ASP A 2 -17.67 14.79 25.32
CA ASP A 2 -17.52 13.34 25.29
C ASP A 2 -17.14 12.90 23.88
N ASN A 3 -16.23 11.92 23.79
CA ASN A 3 -15.79 11.34 22.53
C ASN A 3 -17.01 10.79 21.75
N PRO A 4 -17.40 11.38 20.61
CA PRO A 4 -18.60 10.98 19.87
C PRO A 4 -18.46 9.59 19.20
N PHE A 5 -17.23 9.08 19.09
CA PHE A 5 -16.89 7.78 18.52
C PHE A 5 -17.03 6.63 19.52
N ALA A 6 -16.91 6.92 20.82
CA ALA A 6 -16.90 5.90 21.88
C ALA A 6 -18.18 5.06 21.88
N ARG A 7 -19.35 5.68 21.69
CA ARG A 7 -20.65 4.98 21.63
C ARG A 7 -20.79 4.00 20.46
N PHE A 8 -19.90 4.07 19.47
CA PHE A 8 -19.89 3.20 18.30
C PHE A 8 -18.71 2.22 18.30
N GLY A 9 -17.92 2.16 19.39
CA GLY A 9 -16.72 1.33 19.46
C GLY A 9 -15.72 1.67 18.35
N VAL A 10 -15.56 2.95 18.02
CA VAL A 10 -14.55 3.42 17.07
C VAL A 10 -13.41 4.04 17.88
N GLU A 11 -12.27 3.34 17.91
CA GLU A 11 -11.10 3.72 18.71
C GLU A 11 -10.08 4.55 17.93
N HIS A 12 -10.08 4.42 16.60
CA HIS A 12 -9.20 5.16 15.70
C HIS A 12 -9.85 5.32 14.33
N LEU A 13 -9.36 6.29 13.56
CA LEU A 13 -9.64 6.44 12.13
C LEU A 13 -8.42 5.98 11.33
N SER A 14 -8.63 5.64 10.06
CA SER A 14 -7.56 5.43 9.08
C SER A 14 -7.74 6.31 7.86
N ALA A 15 -6.67 6.57 7.11
CA ALA A 15 -6.72 7.32 5.86
C ALA A 15 -7.76 6.73 4.88
N THR A 16 -7.80 5.40 4.76
CA THR A 16 -8.79 4.69 3.94
C THR A 16 -10.21 4.93 4.43
N SER A 17 -10.46 4.82 5.74
CA SER A 17 -11.81 5.04 6.28
C SER A 17 -12.30 6.48 6.11
N MET A 18 -11.41 7.47 6.26
CA MET A 18 -11.75 8.88 6.06
C MET A 18 -12.01 9.18 4.58
N ASN A 19 -11.19 8.64 3.68
CA ASN A 19 -11.41 8.77 2.24
C ASN A 19 -12.71 8.11 1.80
N GLN A 20 -13.02 6.93 2.33
CA GLN A 20 -14.28 6.24 2.10
C GLN A 20 -15.47 7.09 2.53
N PHE A 21 -15.46 7.59 3.77
CA PHE A 21 -16.52 8.45 4.29
C PHE A 21 -16.66 9.74 3.49
N ARG A 22 -15.54 10.34 3.06
CA ARG A 22 -15.55 11.56 2.23
C ARG A 22 -16.16 11.31 0.85
N ALA A 23 -15.90 10.14 0.25
CA ALA A 23 -16.40 9.80 -1.08
C ALA A 23 -17.87 9.34 -1.05
N ASP A 24 -18.23 8.50 -0.08
CA ASP A 24 -19.57 8.01 0.17
C ASP A 24 -19.82 7.95 1.69
N PRO A 25 -20.48 8.97 2.25
CA PRO A 25 -20.77 9.00 3.68
C PRO A 25 -21.68 7.86 4.16
N ALA A 26 -22.61 7.40 3.32
CA ALA A 26 -23.52 6.31 3.69
C ALA A 26 -22.76 5.00 3.85
N LEU A 27 -21.91 4.68 2.88
CA LEU A 27 -21.02 3.52 2.95
C LEU A 27 -20.00 3.65 4.10
N GLY A 28 -19.48 4.86 4.31
CA GLY A 28 -18.60 5.17 5.44
C GLY A 28 -19.24 4.88 6.79
N ILE A 29 -20.52 5.24 6.99
CA ILE A 29 -21.29 4.92 8.20
C ILE A 29 -21.47 3.40 8.35
N LEU A 30 -21.84 2.68 7.29
CA LEU A 30 -21.97 1.22 7.33
C LEU A 30 -20.67 0.54 7.78
N TYR A 31 -19.52 1.01 7.30
CA TYR A 31 -18.22 0.43 7.63
C TYR A 31 -17.73 0.82 9.03
N LEU A 32 -17.84 2.11 9.40
CA LEU A 32 -17.28 2.63 10.65
C LEU A 32 -18.18 2.33 11.86
N VAL A 33 -19.49 2.51 11.70
CA VAL A 33 -20.47 2.40 12.79
C VAL A 33 -21.05 1.01 12.86
N TYR A 34 -21.52 0.46 11.74
CA TYR A 34 -22.17 -0.86 11.71
C TYR A 34 -21.18 -2.02 11.53
N LYS A 35 -19.90 -1.73 11.27
CA LYS A 35 -18.83 -2.71 11.05
C LYS A 35 -19.13 -3.72 9.92
N ILE A 36 -20.03 -3.36 9.00
CA ILE A 36 -20.35 -4.17 7.82
C ILE A 36 -19.21 -3.98 6.83
N ARG A 37 -18.69 -5.07 6.26
CA ARG A 37 -17.64 -5.03 5.25
C ARG A 37 -18.11 -5.72 3.98
N GLU A 38 -17.63 -5.23 2.85
CA GLU A 38 -17.73 -6.00 1.60
C GLU A 38 -16.92 -7.28 1.71
N GLN A 39 -17.38 -8.31 0.99
CA GLN A 39 -16.59 -9.51 0.80
C GLN A 39 -15.30 -9.12 0.08
N GLY A 40 -14.21 -9.72 0.51
CA GLY A 40 -12.93 -9.68 -0.18
C GLY A 40 -13.02 -10.24 -1.59
N SER A 41 -11.89 -10.16 -2.28
CA SER A 41 -11.76 -10.72 -3.62
C SER A 41 -10.39 -11.35 -3.80
N PRO A 42 -10.24 -12.32 -4.72
CA PRO A 42 -8.93 -12.82 -5.14
C PRO A 42 -7.95 -11.71 -5.53
N ALA A 43 -8.44 -10.61 -6.12
CA ALA A 43 -7.62 -9.45 -6.47
C ALA A 43 -7.05 -8.69 -5.25
N MET A 44 -7.75 -8.69 -4.11
CA MET A 44 -7.23 -8.11 -2.86
C MET A 44 -6.11 -8.98 -2.30
N HIS A 45 -6.30 -10.30 -2.25
CA HIS A 45 -5.29 -11.25 -1.76
C HIS A 45 -4.02 -11.22 -2.63
N ARG A 46 -4.16 -11.04 -3.95
CA ARG A 46 -3.04 -10.78 -4.86
C ARG A 46 -2.22 -9.56 -4.42
N GLY A 47 -2.90 -8.46 -4.07
CA GLY A 47 -2.24 -7.23 -3.60
C GLY A 47 -1.39 -7.50 -2.36
N SER A 48 -2.00 -8.10 -1.33
CA SER A 48 -1.30 -8.46 -0.09
C SER A 48 -0.12 -9.40 -0.32
N ALA A 49 -0.28 -10.44 -1.15
CA ALA A 49 0.78 -11.38 -1.45
C ALA A 49 2.00 -10.74 -2.12
N VAL A 50 1.76 -9.81 -3.04
CA VAL A 50 2.82 -9.04 -3.71
C VAL A 50 3.50 -8.10 -2.71
N ASP A 51 2.73 -7.33 -1.93
CA ASP A 51 3.28 -6.38 -0.96
C ASP A 51 4.13 -7.08 0.11
N GLU A 52 3.65 -8.19 0.68
CA GLU A 52 4.40 -9.01 1.64
C GLU A 52 5.70 -9.56 1.04
N THR A 53 5.67 -9.99 -0.22
CA THR A 53 6.87 -10.49 -0.90
C THR A 53 7.88 -9.38 -1.14
N ILE A 54 7.42 -8.17 -1.49
CA ILE A 54 8.30 -7.00 -1.65
C ILE A 54 8.92 -6.63 -0.31
N GLY A 55 8.16 -6.65 0.78
CA GLY A 55 8.68 -6.46 2.13
C GLY A 55 9.77 -7.47 2.46
N ALA A 56 9.57 -8.75 2.13
CA ALA A 56 10.58 -9.79 2.33
C ALA A 56 11.83 -9.60 1.43
N LEU A 57 11.64 -9.25 0.16
CA LEU A 57 12.73 -8.99 -0.79
C LEU A 57 13.64 -7.84 -0.33
N LEU A 58 13.06 -6.80 0.26
CA LEU A 58 13.76 -5.60 0.71
C LEU A 58 14.25 -5.68 2.16
N SER A 59 14.07 -6.82 2.83
CA SER A 59 14.47 -7.03 4.22
C SER A 59 15.94 -7.48 4.37
N ASP A 60 16.39 -7.72 5.61
CA ASP A 60 17.77 -8.14 5.90
C ASP A 60 18.07 -9.62 5.66
N GLU A 61 17.12 -10.35 5.09
CA GLU A 61 17.28 -11.75 4.69
C GLU A 61 18.28 -11.93 3.52
N PRO A 62 18.83 -13.15 3.32
CA PRO A 62 19.69 -13.45 2.19
C PRO A 62 19.04 -13.00 0.87
N SER A 63 19.86 -12.48 -0.05
CA SER A 63 19.35 -11.95 -1.32
C SER A 63 18.45 -12.98 -2.00
N MET A 64 17.18 -12.65 -2.14
CA MET A 64 16.20 -13.52 -2.76
C MET A 64 16.33 -13.40 -4.28
N ASP A 65 16.56 -14.51 -4.97
CA ASP A 65 16.57 -14.51 -6.43
C ASP A 65 15.16 -14.34 -7.01
N LYS A 66 15.08 -14.04 -8.31
CA LYS A 66 13.81 -13.81 -9.00
C LYS A 66 12.85 -15.00 -8.89
N SER A 67 13.37 -16.21 -8.97
CA SER A 67 12.53 -17.43 -8.92
C SER A 67 11.92 -17.57 -7.54
N SER A 68 12.76 -17.45 -6.50
CA SER A 68 12.38 -17.53 -5.09
C SER A 68 11.35 -16.46 -4.73
N ALA A 69 11.47 -15.25 -5.29
CA ALA A 69 10.49 -14.18 -5.10
C ALA A 69 9.14 -14.50 -5.74
N CYS A 70 9.12 -15.07 -6.95
CA CYS A 70 7.87 -15.52 -7.58
C CYS A 70 7.23 -16.67 -6.79
N ASP A 71 8.03 -17.62 -6.31
CA ASP A 71 7.57 -18.76 -5.52
C ASP A 71 7.03 -18.33 -4.15
N LEU A 72 7.67 -17.36 -3.51
CA LEU A 72 7.18 -16.78 -2.26
C LEU A 72 5.83 -16.10 -2.47
N ALA A 73 5.72 -15.18 -3.44
CA ALA A 73 4.46 -14.48 -3.69
C ALA A 73 3.30 -15.42 -4.00
N THR A 74 3.58 -16.45 -4.78
CA THR A 74 2.58 -17.45 -5.15
C THR A 74 2.13 -18.26 -3.94
N ARG A 75 3.06 -18.70 -3.09
CA ARG A 75 2.73 -19.41 -1.84
C ARG A 75 1.97 -18.53 -0.86
N THR A 76 2.34 -17.26 -0.72
CA THR A 76 1.63 -16.29 0.13
C THR A 76 0.21 -16.09 -0.37
N TYR A 77 0.01 -15.94 -1.68
CA TYR A 77 -1.32 -15.84 -2.28
C TYR A 77 -2.16 -17.09 -1.99
N ASP A 78 -1.62 -18.28 -2.26
CA ASP A 78 -2.32 -19.55 -2.02
C ASP A 78 -2.68 -19.70 -0.52
N ALA A 79 -1.78 -19.28 0.39
CA ALA A 79 -2.04 -19.28 1.83
C ALA A 79 -3.16 -18.29 2.24
N LEU A 80 -3.20 -17.09 1.67
CA LEU A 80 -4.26 -16.11 1.93
C LEU A 80 -5.62 -16.62 1.44
N ILE A 81 -5.67 -17.23 0.26
CA ILE A 81 -6.89 -17.85 -0.28
C ILE A 81 -7.36 -19.01 0.60
N ASN A 82 -6.45 -19.83 1.13
CA ASN A 82 -6.80 -20.96 2.00
C ASN A 82 -7.23 -20.53 3.41
N LYS A 83 -6.84 -19.34 3.86
CA LYS A 83 -7.13 -18.83 5.20
C LYS A 83 -8.46 -18.07 5.28
N THR A 84 -8.98 -17.56 4.16
CA THR A 84 -10.24 -16.84 4.13
C THR A 84 -11.45 -17.80 4.17
N ASP A 85 -12.52 -17.39 4.84
CA ASP A 85 -13.80 -18.13 4.86
C ASP A 85 -14.63 -17.88 3.59
N GLU A 86 -14.18 -16.98 2.72
CA GLU A 86 -14.87 -16.63 1.48
C GLU A 86 -14.63 -17.64 0.37
N VAL A 87 -15.70 -18.00 -0.34
CA VAL A 87 -15.65 -18.97 -1.44
C VAL A 87 -15.58 -18.26 -2.77
N TYR A 88 -14.47 -18.46 -3.48
CA TYR A 88 -14.26 -17.92 -4.82
C TYR A 88 -14.30 -19.01 -5.90
N ALA A 89 -14.66 -18.63 -7.12
CA ALA A 89 -14.59 -19.54 -8.25
C ALA A 89 -13.13 -19.89 -8.58
N GLN A 90 -12.85 -21.18 -8.82
CA GLN A 90 -11.50 -21.68 -9.06
C GLN A 90 -10.79 -20.98 -10.24
N HIS A 91 -11.52 -20.67 -11.31
CA HIS A 91 -10.95 -19.95 -12.45
C HIS A 91 -10.52 -18.51 -12.10
N THR A 92 -11.21 -17.86 -11.17
CA THR A 92 -10.84 -16.51 -10.69
C THR A 92 -9.58 -16.58 -9.83
N ILE A 93 -9.48 -17.59 -8.97
CA ILE A 93 -8.28 -17.83 -8.14
C ILE A 93 -7.07 -18.06 -9.04
N ALA A 94 -7.19 -18.98 -10.02
CA ALA A 94 -6.12 -19.30 -10.96
C ALA A 94 -5.68 -18.07 -11.78
N LYS A 95 -6.65 -17.30 -12.30
CA LYS A 95 -6.37 -16.07 -13.03
C LYS A 95 -5.56 -15.08 -12.19
N GLU A 96 -5.96 -14.82 -10.95
CA GLU A 96 -5.25 -13.86 -10.10
C GLU A 96 -3.88 -14.37 -9.66
N ARG A 97 -3.73 -15.68 -9.50
CA ARG A 97 -2.42 -16.32 -9.25
C ARG A 97 -1.44 -16.09 -10.40
N ASP A 98 -1.90 -16.21 -11.65
CA ASP A 98 -1.08 -15.89 -12.83
C ASP A 98 -0.67 -14.41 -12.83
N VAL A 99 -1.56 -13.52 -12.38
CA VAL A 99 -1.26 -12.09 -12.23
C VAL A 99 -0.22 -11.86 -11.13
N VAL A 100 -0.24 -12.57 -9.99
CA VAL A 100 0.81 -12.49 -8.95
C VAL A 100 2.19 -12.77 -9.56
N ILE A 101 2.32 -13.86 -10.31
CA ILE A 101 3.58 -14.26 -10.95
C ILE A 101 4.03 -13.18 -11.94
N ALA A 102 3.12 -12.73 -12.82
CA ALA A 102 3.42 -11.69 -13.80
C ALA A 102 3.83 -10.36 -13.13
N CYS A 103 3.20 -10.00 -12.01
CA CYS A 103 3.57 -8.86 -11.19
C CYS A 103 5.01 -9.00 -10.68
N MET A 104 5.35 -10.10 -10.01
CA MET A 104 6.70 -10.30 -9.47
C MET A 104 7.77 -10.34 -10.57
N GLN A 105 7.49 -10.99 -11.70
CA GLN A 105 8.43 -11.05 -12.82
C GLN A 105 8.80 -9.67 -13.38
N ARG A 106 7.86 -8.72 -13.33
CA ARG A 106 8.05 -7.34 -13.78
C ARG A 106 8.69 -6.45 -12.71
N CYS A 107 8.32 -6.66 -11.45
CA CYS A 107 8.71 -5.77 -10.35
C CYS A 107 10.09 -6.09 -9.79
N TYR A 108 10.44 -7.38 -9.75
CA TYR A 108 11.72 -7.86 -9.25
C TYR A 108 12.93 -7.08 -9.82
N PRO A 109 13.12 -6.93 -11.15
CA PRO A 109 14.29 -6.23 -11.67
C PRO A 109 14.34 -4.74 -11.27
N ILE A 110 13.20 -4.12 -10.96
CA ILE A 110 13.17 -2.72 -10.51
C ILE A 110 13.52 -2.62 -9.04
N MET A 111 12.94 -3.50 -8.22
CA MET A 111 13.06 -3.45 -6.76
C MET A 111 14.36 -4.04 -6.25
N ASN A 112 14.96 -4.97 -7.00
CA ASN A 112 16.28 -5.52 -6.70
C ASN A 112 17.38 -4.44 -6.77
N ASP A 113 17.14 -3.37 -7.53
CA ASP A 113 18.05 -2.23 -7.66
C ASP A 113 17.77 -1.13 -6.62
N TRP A 114 16.78 -1.31 -5.74
CA TRP A 114 16.49 -0.34 -4.68
C TRP A 114 17.39 -0.53 -3.48
N ASP A 115 17.71 0.59 -2.84
CA ASP A 115 18.27 0.56 -1.50
C ASP A 115 17.31 -0.13 -0.53
N LYS A 116 17.82 -0.56 0.61
CA LYS A 116 16.98 -1.08 1.68
C LYS A 116 16.18 0.07 2.32
N PRO A 117 14.88 -0.11 2.57
CA PRO A 117 14.12 0.84 3.37
C PRO A 117 14.61 0.82 4.83
N LEU A 118 14.47 1.94 5.52
CA LEU A 118 14.61 2.04 6.97
C LEU A 118 13.58 1.19 7.71
N SER A 119 12.39 1.04 7.13
CA SER A 119 11.30 0.24 7.69
C SER A 119 10.29 -0.15 6.60
N TYR A 120 9.68 -1.32 6.81
CA TYR A 120 8.53 -1.82 6.05
C TYR A 120 7.31 -1.84 6.96
N GLN A 121 6.14 -1.43 6.46
CA GLN A 121 4.87 -1.37 7.22
C GLN A 121 5.02 -0.60 8.54
N GLN A 122 5.65 0.58 8.50
CA GLN A 122 5.84 1.40 9.70
C GLN A 122 4.51 2.01 10.15
N PRO A 123 4.05 1.75 11.38
CA PRO A 123 2.84 2.37 11.89
C PRO A 123 3.03 3.88 12.07
N ILE A 124 2.01 4.64 11.70
CA ILE A 124 1.88 6.07 12.00
C ILE A 124 0.69 6.30 12.91
N ASN A 125 0.85 7.18 13.89
CA ASN A 125 -0.20 7.60 14.80
C ASN A 125 -0.22 9.13 14.85
N LEU A 126 -1.33 9.71 14.40
CA LEU A 126 -1.54 11.14 14.33
C LEU A 126 -2.73 11.55 15.20
N SER A 127 -2.47 12.42 16.17
CA SER A 127 -3.52 13.09 16.93
C SER A 127 -3.77 14.48 16.35
N LEU A 128 -5.01 14.75 15.94
CA LEU A 128 -5.43 16.04 15.39
C LEU A 128 -6.26 16.82 16.42
N GLN A 129 -6.01 18.12 16.52
CA GLN A 129 -6.82 18.98 17.37
C GLN A 129 -8.27 19.00 16.86
N GLY A 130 -9.22 18.70 17.76
CA GLY A 130 -10.65 18.64 17.43
C GLY A 130 -11.12 17.28 16.91
N ILE A 131 -10.28 16.24 16.95
CA ILE A 131 -10.68 14.85 16.74
C ILE A 131 -10.28 14.04 17.97
N GLU A 132 -11.25 13.43 18.64
CA GLU A 132 -11.07 12.77 19.95
C GLU A 132 -10.35 11.42 19.86
N ILE A 133 -10.22 10.85 18.67
CA ILE A 133 -9.56 9.57 18.41
C ILE A 133 -8.37 9.73 17.46
N PRO A 134 -7.29 8.94 17.62
CA PRO A 134 -6.14 9.01 16.74
C PRO A 134 -6.46 8.55 15.32
N ILE A 135 -5.67 9.03 14.36
CA ILE A 135 -5.59 8.49 13.02
C ILE A 135 -4.40 7.54 12.96
N ILE A 136 -4.68 6.27 12.65
CA ILE A 136 -3.69 5.21 12.48
C ILE A 136 -3.58 4.84 11.00
N GLY A 137 -2.35 4.66 10.54
CA GLY A 137 -2.04 4.17 9.21
C GLY A 137 -0.71 3.43 9.21
N TYR A 138 -0.31 2.97 8.04
CA TYR A 138 0.96 2.29 7.82
C TYR A 138 1.65 2.92 6.61
N ILE A 139 2.96 3.12 6.72
CA ILE A 139 3.81 3.48 5.59
C ILE A 139 4.37 2.17 5.03
N ASP A 140 4.11 1.87 3.76
CA ASP A 140 4.57 0.62 3.15
C ASP A 140 6.10 0.52 3.17
N LEU A 141 6.80 1.54 2.66
CA LEU A 141 8.26 1.60 2.66
C LEU A 141 8.76 2.99 3.09
N CYS A 142 9.60 3.03 4.12
CA CYS A 142 10.22 4.27 4.60
C CYS A 142 11.70 4.31 4.22
N TYR A 143 12.17 5.42 3.66
CA TYR A 143 13.58 5.65 3.28
C TYR A 143 14.09 6.95 3.92
N PRO A 144 15.40 7.22 3.89
CA PRO A 144 15.94 8.51 4.30
C PRO A 144 15.35 9.65 3.43
N GLY A 145 14.43 10.43 4.01
CA GLY A 145 13.84 11.61 3.37
C GLY A 145 12.66 11.35 2.44
N GLU A 146 12.24 10.10 2.24
CA GLU A 146 11.07 9.78 1.44
C GLU A 146 10.30 8.56 1.97
N VAL A 147 9.03 8.46 1.57
CA VAL A 147 8.21 7.26 1.77
C VAL A 147 7.73 6.77 0.41
N ARG A 148 7.44 5.47 0.29
CA ARG A 148 6.92 4.88 -0.95
C ARG A 148 5.67 4.05 -0.61
N GLU A 149 4.63 4.20 -1.42
CA GLU A 149 3.38 3.45 -1.33
C GLU A 149 3.35 2.39 -2.42
N LEU A 150 2.96 1.17 -2.07
CA LEU A 150 2.83 0.06 -3.00
C LEU A 150 1.37 -0.05 -3.48
N LYS A 151 1.18 -0.24 -4.80
CA LYS A 151 -0.13 -0.48 -5.42
C LYS A 151 -0.05 -1.50 -6.55
N THR A 152 -0.96 -2.47 -6.54
CA THR A 152 -1.00 -3.55 -7.55
C THR A 152 -2.21 -3.42 -8.48
N PHE A 153 -1.99 -3.41 -9.80
CA PHE A 153 -3.06 -3.32 -10.82
C PHE A 153 -3.01 -4.45 -11.88
N PRO A 154 -4.17 -5.01 -12.27
CA PRO A 154 -4.24 -6.19 -13.15
C PRO A 154 -3.89 -5.97 -14.63
N ALA A 155 -3.75 -4.73 -15.13
CA ALA A 155 -3.59 -4.47 -16.57
C ALA A 155 -2.26 -3.84 -17.00
N SER A 156 -1.36 -3.48 -16.08
CA SER A 156 -0.07 -2.84 -16.46
C SER A 156 1.11 -3.08 -15.53
N GLY A 157 0.96 -3.88 -14.47
CA GLY A 157 2.02 -4.16 -13.50
C GLY A 157 1.69 -3.56 -12.14
N VAL A 158 2.49 -3.90 -11.13
CA VAL A 158 2.50 -3.11 -9.90
C VAL A 158 2.90 -1.70 -10.31
N ALA A 159 2.03 -0.74 -10.04
CA ALA A 159 2.43 0.64 -10.05
C ALA A 159 2.91 0.92 -8.64
N VAL A 160 4.22 0.97 -8.43
CA VAL A 160 4.70 1.57 -7.18
C VAL A 160 4.43 3.07 -7.29
N SER A 161 3.34 3.49 -6.65
CA SER A 161 3.04 4.90 -6.49
C SER A 161 4.03 5.48 -5.49
N LEU A 162 5.15 5.99 -5.98
CA LEU A 162 6.19 6.64 -5.17
C LEU A 162 5.69 7.90 -4.44
N THR A 163 4.94 7.78 -3.35
CA THR A 163 4.48 8.93 -2.58
C THR A 163 5.60 9.53 -1.72
N ILE A 164 6.55 10.29 -2.28
CA ILE A 164 7.55 11.01 -1.46
C ILE A 164 6.82 11.95 -0.50
N MET A 165 6.97 11.82 0.82
CA MET A 165 6.43 12.81 1.76
C MET A 165 7.63 13.49 2.45
N LEU A 166 8.07 14.63 1.91
CA LEU A 166 9.17 15.41 2.49
C LEU A 166 8.69 16.14 3.74
N SER A 167 9.35 15.89 4.86
CA SER A 167 9.13 16.62 6.11
C SER A 167 9.95 17.92 6.09
N ARG A 168 9.29 19.06 5.78
CA ARG A 168 9.14 20.22 6.69
C ARG A 168 8.53 21.47 6.00
N SER A 169 7.54 22.04 6.69
CA SER A 169 7.11 23.46 6.72
C SER A 169 7.09 24.25 5.41
N ALA A 170 6.26 23.87 4.44
CA ALA A 170 5.74 24.76 3.39
C ALA A 170 4.54 24.10 2.68
N PRO A 171 3.65 24.86 2.00
CA PRO A 171 2.42 24.34 1.44
C PRO A 171 2.67 23.25 0.38
N MET A 172 2.05 22.08 0.56
CA MET A 172 2.08 20.98 -0.39
C MET A 172 1.49 21.42 -1.73
N GLN A 173 2.25 21.23 -2.81
CA GLN A 173 1.75 21.37 -4.17
C GLN A 173 1.89 20.04 -4.91
N TRP A 174 0.79 19.58 -5.50
CA TRP A 174 0.67 18.29 -6.18
C TRP A 174 1.46 18.31 -7.49
N LEU A 175 2.49 17.47 -7.61
CA LEU A 175 3.21 17.23 -8.85
C LEU A 175 3.11 15.74 -9.19
N PHE A 176 2.56 15.42 -10.36
CA PHE A 176 2.55 14.07 -10.90
C PHE A 176 3.78 13.90 -11.79
N ASP A 177 4.80 13.17 -11.32
CA ASP A 177 5.99 12.89 -12.14
C ASP A 177 5.94 11.49 -12.77
N ARG A 178 5.97 11.43 -14.10
CA ARG A 178 5.93 10.19 -14.88
C ARG A 178 7.35 9.74 -15.17
N LYS A 179 7.92 8.82 -14.37
CA LYS A 179 9.16 8.15 -14.76
C LYS A 179 8.88 6.90 -15.59
N LEU A 180 9.19 6.99 -16.89
CA LEU A 180 9.40 5.83 -17.76
C LEU A 180 10.74 5.19 -17.40
N VAL A 181 10.72 4.01 -16.80
CA VAL A 181 11.93 3.17 -16.65
C VAL A 181 11.83 2.04 -17.67
N SER A 182 12.78 2.05 -18.62
CA SER A 182 13.08 0.94 -19.55
C SER A 182 11.89 0.23 -20.22
N GLY A 183 11.05 0.97 -20.96
CA GLY A 183 10.03 0.37 -21.83
C GLY A 183 8.81 -0.23 -21.11
N HIS A 184 8.73 -0.13 -19.78
CA HIS A 184 7.58 -0.53 -18.98
C HIS A 184 6.93 0.71 -18.34
N ARG A 185 5.59 0.83 -18.43
CA ARG A 185 4.86 1.92 -17.78
C ARG A 185 4.79 1.63 -16.28
N LEU A 186 5.60 2.34 -15.50
CA LEU A 186 5.40 2.50 -14.07
C LEU A 186 4.65 3.80 -13.84
N TYR A 187 3.70 3.79 -12.91
CA TYR A 187 3.09 5.00 -12.41
C TYR A 187 3.72 5.30 -11.05
N SER A 188 4.71 6.19 -11.04
CA SER A 188 5.24 6.81 -9.82
C SER A 188 4.45 8.07 -9.51
N THR A 189 4.10 8.32 -8.25
CA THR A 189 3.48 9.58 -7.82
C THR A 189 4.45 10.37 -6.95
N THR A 190 5.59 10.77 -7.49
CA THR A 190 6.64 11.48 -6.74
C THR A 190 6.14 12.82 -6.17
N PHE A 191 6.10 13.02 -4.84
CA PHE A 191 5.85 14.36 -4.29
C PHE A 191 7.17 15.10 -4.14
N VAL A 192 7.45 15.97 -5.09
CA VAL A 192 8.59 16.88 -5.00
C VAL A 192 8.10 18.19 -4.39
N GLN A 193 8.50 18.47 -3.15
CA GLN A 193 8.42 19.82 -2.60
C GLN A 193 9.50 20.65 -3.32
N ARG A 194 9.09 21.57 -4.20
CA ARG A 194 10.03 22.54 -4.79
C ARG A 194 10.48 23.49 -3.69
N GLY A 195 11.78 23.60 -3.45
CA GLY A 195 12.31 24.68 -2.61
C GLY A 195 13.67 24.47 -1.93
N TRP A 196 14.58 23.66 -2.44
CA TRP A 196 15.95 23.65 -1.93
C TRP A 196 16.96 24.02 -3.02
N ASN A 197 17.67 25.12 -2.81
CA ASN A 197 18.85 25.52 -3.58
C ASN A 197 20.08 25.08 -2.76
N PRO A 198 20.98 24.20 -3.25
CA PRO A 198 22.15 23.76 -2.48
C PRO A 198 23.24 24.83 -2.34
N SER A 199 22.99 26.05 -2.80
CA SER A 199 23.96 27.14 -2.80
C SER A 199 23.26 28.49 -2.90
N SER A 200 22.68 28.97 -1.79
CA SER A 200 22.56 30.41 -1.43
C SER A 200 22.13 30.56 0.03
#